data_AF-A0A0V8GCG8-F1
#
_entry.id   AF-A0A0V8GCG8-F1
#
_cell.length_a   1.000
_cell.length_b   1.000
_cell.length_c   1.000
_cell.angle_alpha   90.00
_cell.angle_beta   90.00
_cell.angle_gamma   90.00
#
_symmetry.space_group_name_H-M   'P 1'
#
loop_
_entity.id
_entity.type
_entity.pdbx_description
1 polymer ?
#
loop_
_entity_poly.entity_id
_entity_poly.type
_entity_poly.pdbx_seq_one_letter_code
_entity_poly.pdbx_strand_id
1 'polypeptide(L)'
;MKRVVTQSLLNCCLYFLAAYLISAIHANLQLFQDDPVSGTGLSLELNLMSVLPVLVIAIILSIVSYFLREDRSRSFATAEFSDSDEREALITGKATRAAYVAFMISLPVLMIAFLFEQPLLQLYPAFPFYAIALVLSIGTLTYMSAWIVHVRR
;
A
#
# COMPACT_ATOMS: atom_id res chain seq x y z
N MET A 1 5.37 8.42 19.68
CA MET A 1 6.35 8.74 18.59
C MET A 1 6.87 7.51 17.85
N LYS A 2 7.65 6.62 18.50
CA LYS A 2 8.26 5.46 17.81
C LYS A 2 7.23 4.56 17.13
N ARG A 3 6.09 4.33 17.78
CA ARG A 3 4.98 3.50 17.26
C ARG A 3 4.45 4.00 15.91
N VAL A 4 4.05 5.26 15.82
CA VAL A 4 3.49 5.85 14.59
C VAL A 4 4.49 5.72 13.44
N VAL A 5 5.75 6.09 13.67
CA VAL A 5 6.81 5.95 12.66
C VAL A 5 6.98 4.50 12.19
N THR A 6 7.09 3.56 13.12
CA THR A 6 7.24 2.14 12.78
C THR A 6 6.01 1.61 12.01
N GLN A 7 4.80 1.99 12.40
CA GLN A 7 3.57 1.57 11.72
C GLN A 7 3.44 2.17 10.32
N SER A 8 3.73 3.46 10.13
CA SER A 8 3.68 4.10 8.81
C SER A 8 4.70 3.47 7.86
N LEU A 9 5.92 3.15 8.34
CA LEU A 9 6.94 2.47 7.55
C LEU A 9 6.54 1.03 7.20
N LEU A 10 5.99 0.27 8.16
CA LEU A 10 5.47 -1.07 7.92
C LEU A 10 4.34 -1.06 6.89
N ASN A 11 3.41 -0.09 6.95
CA ASN A 11 2.36 0.08 5.96
C ASN A 11 2.92 0.35 4.56
N CYS A 12 3.94 1.22 4.44
CA CYS A 12 4.61 1.45 3.16
C CYS A 12 5.19 0.14 2.60
N CYS A 13 5.94 -0.61 3.41
CA CYS A 13 6.50 -1.90 3.00
C CYS A 13 5.40 -2.88 2.54
N LEU A 14 4.27 -2.94 3.26
CA LEU A 14 3.13 -3.77 2.89
C LEU A 14 2.49 -3.33 1.55
N TYR A 15 2.42 -2.04 1.25
CA TYR A 15 1.92 -1.56 -0.05
C TYR A 15 2.81 -2.01 -1.21
N PHE A 16 4.14 -1.94 -1.07
CA PHE A 16 5.06 -2.41 -2.10
C PHE A 16 5.05 -3.94 -2.26
N LEU A 17 4.91 -4.69 -1.15
CA LEU A 17 4.74 -6.15 -1.21
C LEU A 17 3.40 -6.53 -1.87
N ALA A 18 2.33 -5.81 -1.58
CA ALA A 18 1.03 -6.00 -2.22
C ALA A 18 1.11 -5.68 -3.72
N ALA A 19 1.76 -4.58 -4.10
CA ALA A 19 1.96 -4.22 -5.51
C ALA A 19 2.74 -5.30 -6.27
N TYR A 20 3.81 -5.85 -5.67
CA TYR A 20 4.54 -6.97 -6.25
C TYR A 20 3.65 -8.20 -6.42
N LEU A 21 2.89 -8.58 -5.39
CA LEU A 21 2.06 -9.79 -5.42
C LEU A 21 0.94 -9.66 -6.47
N ILE A 22 0.29 -8.51 -6.54
CA ILE A 22 -0.74 -8.23 -7.55
C ILE A 22 -0.12 -8.19 -8.94
N SER A 23 1.05 -7.58 -9.11
CA SER A 23 1.78 -7.59 -10.38
C SER A 23 2.16 -9.01 -10.82
N ALA A 24 2.58 -9.87 -9.88
CA ALA A 24 2.90 -11.26 -10.17
C ALA A 24 1.66 -12.06 -10.58
N ILE A 25 0.52 -11.82 -9.92
CA ILE A 25 -0.77 -12.40 -10.35
C ILE A 25 -1.12 -11.92 -11.75
N HIS A 26 -1.05 -10.61 -12.01
CA HIS A 26 -1.38 -10.05 -13.32
C HIS A 26 -0.51 -10.63 -14.44
N ALA A 27 0.79 -10.78 -14.21
CA ALA A 27 1.72 -11.34 -15.20
C ALA A 27 1.46 -12.82 -15.54
N ASN A 28 0.87 -13.59 -14.62
CA ASN A 28 0.57 -15.02 -14.80
C ASN A 28 -0.92 -15.28 -15.05
N LEU A 29 -1.73 -14.22 -15.12
CA LEU A 29 -3.14 -14.31 -15.43
C LEU A 29 -3.29 -14.40 -16.95
N GLN A 30 -3.65 -15.58 -17.45
CA GLN A 30 -4.00 -15.74 -18.86
C GLN A 30 -5.52 -15.78 -19.00
N LEU A 31 -6.05 -14.78 -19.68
CA LEU A 31 -7.44 -14.74 -20.13
C LEU A 31 -7.51 -15.39 -21.51
N PHE A 32 -8.13 -16.56 -21.60
CA PHE A 32 -8.41 -17.20 -22.87
C PHE A 32 -9.70 -16.62 -23.43
N GLN A 33 -9.60 -15.89 -24.54
CA GLN A 33 -10.72 -15.53 -25.39
C GLN A 33 -10.53 -16.20 -26.75
N ASP A 34 -11.57 -16.94 -27.18
CA ASP A 34 -11.65 -17.61 -28.48
C ASP A 34 -10.56 -18.64 -28.80
N ASP A 35 -10.14 -19.40 -27.78
CA ASP A 35 -9.18 -20.49 -27.97
C ASP A 35 -9.90 -21.75 -28.48
N PRO A 36 -9.59 -22.28 -29.69
CA PRO A 36 -10.39 -23.31 -30.36
C PRO A 36 -10.37 -24.68 -29.66
N VAL A 37 -9.47 -24.89 -28.70
CA VAL A 37 -9.32 -26.15 -27.95
C VAL A 37 -9.85 -26.03 -26.51
N SER A 38 -9.73 -24.85 -25.91
CA SER A 38 -9.94 -24.61 -24.48
C SER A 38 -11.23 -23.85 -24.17
N GLY A 39 -11.84 -23.21 -25.17
CA GLY A 39 -12.97 -22.29 -25.00
C GLY A 39 -12.57 -20.97 -24.32
N THR A 40 -13.56 -20.23 -23.81
CA THR A 40 -13.31 -19.07 -22.93
C THR A 40 -13.05 -19.54 -21.49
N GLY A 41 -11.90 -19.18 -20.92
CA GLY A 41 -11.49 -19.61 -19.59
C GLY A 41 -10.43 -18.70 -18.96
N LEU A 42 -10.17 -18.92 -17.67
CA LEU A 42 -9.13 -18.22 -16.90
C LEU A 42 -8.15 -19.26 -16.38
N SER A 43 -6.89 -19.21 -16.80
CA SER A 43 -5.81 -19.94 -16.13
C SER A 43 -4.95 -19.00 -15.31
N LEU A 44 -4.54 -19.50 -14.15
CA LEU A 44 -3.65 -18.82 -13.24
C LEU A 44 -2.57 -19.83 -12.83
N GLU A 45 -1.40 -19.72 -13.44
CA GLU A 45 -0.25 -20.54 -13.10
C GLU A 45 0.74 -19.73 -12.26
N LEU A 46 0.54 -19.73 -10.94
CA LEU A 46 1.46 -19.04 -10.03
C LEU A 46 2.67 -19.92 -9.72
N ASN A 47 3.86 -19.41 -10.00
CA ASN A 47 5.09 -20.01 -9.52
C ASN A 47 5.20 -19.83 -8.00
N LEU A 48 4.86 -20.89 -7.26
CA LEU A 48 4.86 -20.92 -5.80
C LEU A 48 6.23 -20.53 -5.22
N MET A 49 7.34 -20.89 -5.88
CA MET A 49 8.69 -20.57 -5.43
C MET A 49 8.95 -19.06 -5.36
N SER A 50 8.33 -18.29 -6.27
CA SER A 50 8.52 -16.84 -6.37
C SER A 50 7.55 -16.05 -5.48
N VAL A 51 6.36 -16.60 -5.24
CA VAL A 51 5.30 -15.94 -4.45
C VAL A 51 5.41 -16.25 -2.96
N LEU A 52 5.80 -17.48 -2.59
CA LEU A 52 5.82 -17.94 -1.21
C LEU A 52 6.70 -17.07 -0.29
N PRO A 53 7.94 -16.68 -0.66
CA PRO A 53 8.78 -15.85 0.22
C PRO A 53 8.14 -14.49 0.50
N VAL A 54 7.54 -13.87 -0.53
CA VAL A 54 6.85 -12.58 -0.40
C VAL A 54 5.65 -12.69 0.53
N LEU A 55 4.86 -13.77 0.38
CA LEU A 55 3.69 -14.03 1.21
C LEU A 55 4.09 -14.25 2.68
N VAL A 56 5.15 -15.00 2.94
CA VAL A 56 5.71 -15.20 4.29
C VAL A 56 6.16 -13.87 4.90
N ILE A 57 6.89 -13.04 4.16
CA ILE A 57 7.32 -11.71 4.64
C ILE A 57 6.10 -10.83 4.93
N ALA A 58 5.10 -10.80 4.05
CA ALA A 58 3.88 -10.02 4.25
C ALA A 58 3.11 -10.47 5.50
N ILE A 59 3.03 -11.78 5.75
CA ILE A 59 2.42 -12.34 6.98
C ILE A 59 3.21 -11.89 8.21
N ILE A 60 4.54 -12.06 8.21
CA ILE A 60 5.40 -11.67 9.35
C ILE A 60 5.24 -10.19 9.66
N LEU A 61 5.30 -9.32 8.64
CA LEU A 61 5.13 -7.88 8.81
C LEU A 61 3.72 -7.54 9.31
N SER A 62 2.69 -8.24 8.86
CA SER A 62 1.31 -8.05 9.32
C SER A 62 1.16 -8.44 10.80
N ILE A 63 1.76 -9.56 11.21
CA ILE A 63 1.78 -10.03 12.61
C ILE A 63 2.54 -9.05 13.50
N VAL A 64 3.73 -8.62 13.09
CA VAL A 64 4.52 -7.61 13.81
C VAL A 64 3.73 -6.31 13.95
N SER A 65 3.11 -5.86 12.86
CA SER A 65 2.26 -4.66 12.85
C SER A 65 1.08 -4.79 13.81
N TYR A 66 0.49 -5.98 13.93
CA TYR A 66 -0.60 -6.27 14.87
C TYR A 66 -0.13 -6.24 16.33
N PHE A 67 1.04 -6.80 16.65
CA PHE A 67 1.57 -6.78 18.02
C PHE A 67 2.04 -5.39 18.47
N LEU A 68 2.45 -4.54 17.53
CA LEU A 68 2.79 -3.12 17.77
C LEU A 68 1.55 -2.23 18.01
N ARG A 69 0.32 -2.78 17.93
CA ARG A 69 -0.92 -2.06 18.24
C ARG A 69 -1.12 -1.98 19.75
N GLU A 70 -1.42 -0.78 20.24
CA GLU A 70 -1.72 -0.51 21.65
C GLU A 70 -3.19 -0.84 21.97
N ASP A 71 -4.07 -0.62 20.99
CA ASP A 71 -5.47 -1.00 21.09
C ASP A 71 -5.78 -2.15 20.13
N ARG A 72 -6.00 -3.34 20.71
CA ARG A 72 -6.28 -4.59 19.97
C ARG A 72 -7.78 -4.78 19.69
N SER A 73 -8.61 -3.88 20.21
CA SER A 73 -10.08 -3.96 20.12
C SER A 73 -10.63 -3.43 18.78
N ARG A 74 -9.86 -2.60 18.07
CA ARG A 74 -10.26 -2.04 16.76
C ARG A 74 -9.78 -2.93 15.61
N SER A 75 -10.68 -3.09 14.62
CA SER A 75 -10.58 -3.92 13.41
C SER A 75 -9.20 -3.96 12.73
N PHE A 76 -8.98 -4.96 11.87
CA PHE A 76 -7.80 -5.07 10.99
C PHE A 76 -7.49 -3.77 10.23
N ALA A 77 -8.49 -2.90 10.01
CA ALA A 77 -8.35 -1.57 9.43
C ALA A 77 -7.60 -0.57 10.35
N THR A 78 -6.50 -0.02 9.81
CA THR A 78 -5.85 1.24 10.25
C THR A 78 -5.49 1.35 11.74
N ALA A 79 -4.49 0.59 12.17
CA ALA A 79 -3.91 0.67 13.52
C ALA A 79 -3.14 1.93 13.88
N GLU A 80 -2.99 2.81 12.89
CA GLU A 80 -2.26 4.05 12.96
C GLU A 80 -3.01 5.11 13.78
N PHE A 81 -4.33 4.92 13.96
CA PHE A 81 -5.21 5.80 14.73
C PHE A 81 -5.46 5.23 16.12
N SER A 82 -4.57 5.59 17.05
CA SER A 82 -4.72 5.31 18.47
C SER A 82 -5.03 6.63 19.16
N ASP A 83 -6.31 6.90 19.35
CA ASP A 83 -6.77 8.11 20.02
C ASP A 83 -7.13 7.75 21.47
N SER A 84 -6.13 7.37 22.27
CA SER A 84 -6.31 7.07 23.70
C SER A 84 -6.46 8.34 24.54
N ASP A 85 -6.02 9.48 24.01
CA ASP A 85 -6.06 10.79 24.64
C ASP A 85 -6.64 11.85 23.67
N GLU A 86 -7.36 12.83 24.20
CA GLU A 86 -7.94 13.94 23.42
C GLU A 86 -6.86 14.73 22.67
N ARG A 87 -5.68 14.88 23.28
CA ARG A 87 -4.54 15.54 22.62
C ARG A 87 -4.06 14.75 21.41
N GLU A 88 -3.96 13.42 21.53
CA GLU A 88 -3.55 12.57 20.41
C GLU A 88 -4.61 12.61 19.30
N ALA A 89 -5.89 12.58 19.64
CA ALA A 89 -6.99 12.70 18.68
C ALA A 89 -6.91 14.00 17.85
N LEU A 90 -6.61 15.13 18.49
CA LEU A 90 -6.43 16.41 17.79
C LEU A 90 -5.23 16.41 16.84
N ILE A 91 -4.12 15.79 17.25
CA ILE A 91 -2.91 15.68 16.42
C ILE A 91 -3.16 14.75 15.23
N THR A 92 -3.77 13.59 15.48
CA THR A 92 -4.22 12.64 14.48
C THR A 92 -5.12 13.32 13.45
N GLY A 93 -6.11 14.10 13.89
CA GLY A 93 -7.02 14.84 13.00
C GLY A 93 -6.31 15.87 12.10
N LYS A 94 -5.29 16.58 12.61
CA LYS A 94 -4.48 17.48 11.79
C LYS A 94 -3.59 16.73 10.80
N ALA A 95 -3.00 15.62 11.23
CA ALA A 95 -2.13 14.79 10.41
C ALA A 95 -2.91 14.07 9.30
N THR A 96 -4.11 13.55 9.57
CA THR A 96 -4.98 12.94 8.55
C THR A 96 -5.46 13.95 7.53
N ARG A 97 -5.78 15.18 7.95
CA ARG A 97 -6.10 16.26 7.00
C ARG A 97 -4.92 16.56 6.07
N ALA A 98 -3.71 16.63 6.59
CA ALA A 98 -2.51 16.83 5.78
C ALA A 98 -2.28 15.67 4.80
N ALA A 99 -2.43 14.43 5.26
CA ALA A 99 -2.32 13.24 4.44
C ALA A 99 -3.37 13.18 3.32
N TYR A 100 -4.61 13.56 3.62
CA TYR A 100 -5.69 13.64 2.64
C TYR A 100 -5.40 14.67 1.55
N VAL A 101 -4.91 15.85 1.93
CA VAL A 101 -4.50 16.88 0.96
C VAL A 101 -3.35 16.38 0.09
N ALA A 102 -2.34 15.73 0.67
CA ALA A 102 -1.23 15.18 -0.10
C ALA A 102 -1.68 14.07 -1.06
N PHE A 103 -2.61 13.20 -0.65
CA PHE A 103 -3.21 12.19 -1.50
C PHE A 103 -3.99 12.82 -2.68
N MET A 104 -4.77 13.87 -2.40
CA MET A 104 -5.51 14.61 -3.42
C MET A 104 -4.61 15.33 -4.42
N ILE A 105 -3.39 15.70 -4.04
CA ILE A 105 -2.40 16.31 -4.95
C ILE A 105 -1.62 15.22 -5.70
N SER A 106 -1.26 14.13 -5.03
CA SER A 106 -0.47 13.06 -5.65
C SER A 106 -1.24 12.28 -6.72
N LEU A 107 -2.57 12.16 -6.60
CA LEU A 107 -3.40 11.53 -7.61
C LEU A 107 -3.34 12.25 -8.98
N PRO A 108 -3.62 13.56 -9.10
CA PRO A 108 -3.44 14.30 -10.35
C PRO A 108 -2.03 14.21 -10.93
N VAL A 109 -0.99 14.27 -10.07
CA VAL A 109 0.41 14.09 -10.52
C VAL A 109 0.60 12.70 -11.12
N LEU A 110 0.01 11.67 -10.51
CA LEU A 110 0.04 10.32 -11.04
C LEU A 110 -0.73 10.23 -12.36
N MET A 111 -1.90 10.86 -12.49
CA MET A 111 -2.67 10.88 -13.73
C MET A 111 -1.86 11.48 -14.90
N ILE A 112 -1.04 12.51 -14.64
CA ILE A 112 -0.12 13.07 -15.64
C ILE A 112 0.93 12.02 -16.06
N ALA A 113 1.47 11.25 -15.12
CA ALA A 113 2.41 10.17 -15.44
C ALA A 113 1.76 9.08 -16.32
N PHE A 114 0.49 8.76 -16.08
CA PHE A 114 -0.28 7.81 -16.90
C PHE A 114 -0.55 8.30 -18.34
N LEU A 115 -0.39 9.60 -18.65
CA LEU A 115 -0.39 10.05 -20.06
C LEU A 115 0.73 9.41 -20.89
N PHE A 116 1.78 8.94 -20.23
CA PHE A 116 2.93 8.25 -20.83
C PHE A 116 2.95 6.75 -20.48
N GLU A 117 1.78 6.15 -20.24
CA GLU A 117 1.68 4.75 -19.82
C GLU A 117 2.38 3.78 -20.78
N GLN A 118 2.14 3.90 -22.09
CA GLN A 118 2.71 2.97 -23.08
C GLN A 118 4.25 2.88 -23.04
N PRO A 119 5.02 3.99 -23.12
CA PRO A 119 6.47 3.91 -22.98
C PRO A 119 6.90 3.46 -21.58
N LEU A 120 6.15 3.80 -20.53
CA LEU A 120 6.45 3.36 -19.17
C LEU A 120 6.26 1.86 -18.98
N LEU A 121 5.23 1.25 -19.58
CA LEU A 121 4.99 -0.19 -19.53
C LEU A 121 6.07 -1.00 -20.26
N GLN A 122 6.65 -0.44 -21.34
CA GLN A 122 7.78 -1.08 -22.04
C GLN A 122 9.04 -1.13 -21.18
N LEU A 123 9.31 -0.06 -20.41
CA LEU A 123 10.47 0.00 -19.52
C LEU A 123 10.22 -0.75 -18.19
N TYR A 124 8.99 -0.65 -17.68
CA TYR A 124 8.54 -1.15 -16.39
C TYR A 124 7.13 -1.76 -16.51
N PRO A 125 7.02 -3.06 -16.84
CA PRO A 125 5.73 -3.73 -17.04
C PRO A 125 4.79 -3.69 -15.81
N ALA A 126 5.36 -3.55 -14.62
CA ALA A 126 4.63 -3.47 -13.36
C ALA A 126 4.30 -2.03 -12.91
N PHE A 127 4.59 -1.02 -13.75
CA PHE A 127 4.46 0.40 -13.40
C PHE A 127 3.13 0.76 -12.70
N PRO A 128 1.94 0.36 -13.21
CA PRO A 128 0.68 0.78 -12.61
C PRO A 128 0.49 0.35 -11.15
N PHE A 129 0.97 -0.85 -10.80
CA PHE A 129 0.85 -1.38 -9.43
C PHE A 129 1.74 -0.60 -8.46
N TYR A 130 2.98 -0.31 -8.87
CA TYR A 130 3.91 0.47 -8.06
C TYR A 130 3.54 1.95 -7.98
N ALA A 131 2.95 2.51 -9.03
CA ALA A 131 2.38 3.86 -9.05
C ALA A 131 1.31 4.05 -7.97
N ILE A 132 0.39 3.10 -7.82
CA ILE A 132 -0.63 3.13 -6.77
C ILE A 132 0.01 2.99 -5.38
N ALA A 133 0.95 2.06 -5.21
CA ALA A 133 1.68 1.91 -3.93
C ALA A 133 2.44 3.18 -3.53
N LEU A 134 2.98 3.92 -4.50
CA LEU A 134 3.65 5.20 -4.29
C LEU A 134 2.67 6.25 -3.76
N VAL A 135 1.49 6.40 -4.37
CA VAL A 135 0.46 7.34 -3.92
C VAL A 135 0.01 7.04 -2.49
N LEU A 136 -0.23 5.77 -2.16
CA LEU A 136 -0.57 5.35 -0.80
C LEU A 136 0.57 5.67 0.19
N SER A 137 1.82 5.44 -0.23
CA SER A 137 3.01 5.75 0.56
C SER A 137 3.20 7.24 0.79
N ILE A 138 2.89 8.10 -0.20
CA ILE A 138 2.91 9.56 -0.01
C ILE A 138 1.92 9.97 1.08
N GLY A 139 0.71 9.40 1.05
CA GLY A 139 -0.31 9.67 2.07
C GLY A 139 0.17 9.31 3.48
N THR A 140 0.67 8.09 3.67
CA THR A 140 1.15 7.60 4.97
C THR A 140 2.41 8.32 5.45
N LEU A 141 3.36 8.64 4.56
CA LEU A 141 4.55 9.42 4.93
C LEU A 141 4.21 10.87 5.27
N THR A 142 3.22 11.46 4.60
CA THR A 142 2.72 12.79 4.94
C THR A 142 2.03 12.77 6.30
N TYR A 143 1.22 11.76 6.58
CA TYR A 143 0.64 11.56 7.91
C TYR A 143 1.75 11.48 8.98
N MET A 144 2.73 10.60 8.77
CA MET A 144 3.84 10.40 9.70
C MET A 144 4.61 11.70 9.96
N SER A 145 4.98 12.42 8.91
CA SER A 145 5.72 13.68 9.03
C SER A 145 4.91 14.78 9.72
N ALA A 146 3.63 14.94 9.36
CA ALA A 146 2.74 15.89 10.00
C ALA A 146 2.52 15.55 11.49
N TRP A 147 2.37 14.28 11.83
CA TRP A 147 2.21 13.81 13.20
C TRP A 147 3.47 14.11 14.04
N ILE A 148 4.67 13.83 13.51
CA ILE A 148 5.94 14.15 14.18
C ILE A 148 6.07 15.66 14.46
N VAL A 149 5.70 16.50 13.49
CA VAL A 149 5.78 17.96 13.63
C VAL A 149 4.82 18.45 14.72
N HIS A 150 3.58 17.96 14.74
CA HIS A 150 2.57 18.40 15.70
C HIS A 150 2.80 17.86 17.12
N VAL A 151 3.45 16.71 17.30
CA VAL A 151 3.83 16.20 18.63
C VAL A 151 4.99 16.99 19.24
N ARG A 152 5.89 17.52 18.41
CA ARG A 152 7.04 18.33 18.85
C ARG A 152 6.68 19.78 19.20
N ARG A 153 5.53 20.26 18.74
CA ARG A 153 4.98 21.58 19.09
C ARG A 153 4.09 21.49 20.32
#